data_AF-B3TJH9-F1
#
_entry.id   AF-B3TJH9-F1
#
_cell.length_a   1.000
_cell.length_b   1.000
_cell.length_c   1.000
_cell.angle_alpha   90.00
_cell.angle_beta   90.00
_cell.angle_gamma   90.00
#
_symmetry.space_group_name_H-M   'P 1'
#
loop_
_entity.id
_entity.type
_entity.pdbx_description
1 polymer ?
#
loop_
_entity_poly.entity_id
_entity_poly.type
_entity_poly.pdbx_seq_one_letter_code
_entity_poly.pdbx_strand_id
1 'polypeptide(L)'
;SQPTFVRAEEAPQVVEKSSLEKKYEEAKAKADTAKKDYETAKKKAAEAQKKYEDDQKRTEDKAEAVKKADEELQKANLEVQKAYVEYQKAQREHNESRGRKKADAKKKLVAALSHIEEVESKQIEAKANFNKEQAKVIPKETELATTKQKAEKAKKDAEVAKEKYDKAVQEVEVEKNKILEQDAENEKKIDVLQNKVADLEKGIAPYQNKVAELNKEIARLQSDLKDAEENNVEDYIKEGLEQAIADKKAELATTQQNIDKTQKDLEDAELELEKVLATLDPEGKTQDELDKEAAEDANIEALQNKVADLENKVAELDKEVTRLQSDLKDAEENNVEDYVKEGLEKALTDKKVELNNTQKALDTAQKALDTALNELGPDGDEEETPAPAPKPEQPAEQPKPAPAPQPAPKPEKSADQQAEEDYARRSEEEYNRLTQQQPPKAEKPAPAPAPKPEQP
;
A
#
# COMPACT_ATOMS: atom_id res chain seq x y z
N SER A 1 -6.26 -37.80 60.22
CA SER A 1 -5.89 -36.43 59.84
C SER A 1 -5.43 -36.43 58.41
N GLN A 2 -6.23 -35.90 57.49
CA GLN A 2 -5.76 -35.61 56.14
C GLN A 2 -5.00 -34.28 56.18
N PRO A 3 -3.81 -34.17 55.58
CA PRO A 3 -3.14 -32.88 55.45
C PRO A 3 -3.78 -32.11 54.30
N THR A 4 -4.44 -31.00 54.63
CA THR A 4 -4.78 -29.95 53.67
C THR A 4 -3.50 -29.27 53.22
N PHE A 5 -3.08 -29.52 51.97
CA PHE A 5 -2.04 -28.73 51.32
C PHE A 5 -2.63 -27.35 51.01
N VAL A 6 -2.08 -26.33 51.65
CA VAL A 6 -2.37 -24.92 51.36
C VAL A 6 -1.62 -24.60 50.07
N ARG A 7 -2.35 -24.46 48.96
CA ARG A 7 -1.81 -23.95 47.70
C ARG A 7 -1.47 -22.48 47.92
N ALA A 8 -0.18 -22.16 47.92
CA ALA A 8 0.27 -20.77 47.88
C ALA A 8 -0.21 -20.16 46.56
N GLU A 9 -0.97 -19.07 46.63
CA GLU A 9 -1.13 -18.15 45.50
C GLU A 9 0.27 -17.61 45.17
N GLU A 10 0.87 -18.15 44.10
CA GLU A 10 2.03 -17.53 43.47
C GLU A 10 1.59 -16.19 42.86
N ALA A 11 2.37 -15.15 43.16
CA ALA A 11 2.25 -13.85 42.53
C ALA A 11 2.30 -13.97 40.99
N PRO A 12 1.66 -13.07 40.23
CA PRO A 12 1.72 -13.09 38.77
C PRO A 12 3.18 -12.97 38.34
N GLN A 13 3.76 -14.08 37.91
CA GLN A 13 5.07 -14.07 37.27
C GLN A 13 4.90 -13.27 35.97
N VAL A 14 5.71 -12.22 35.80
CA VAL A 14 5.77 -11.49 34.53
C VAL A 14 6.27 -12.48 33.49
N VAL A 15 5.36 -12.97 32.66
CA VAL A 15 5.69 -14.03 31.71
C VAL A 15 6.49 -13.42 30.57
N GLU A 16 7.77 -13.78 30.50
CA GLU A 16 8.59 -13.44 29.35
C GLU A 16 8.01 -14.13 28.12
N LYS A 17 7.49 -13.35 27.17
CA LYS A 17 7.10 -13.83 25.84
C LYS A 17 8.17 -14.77 25.27
N SER A 18 7.71 -15.89 24.69
CA SER A 18 8.57 -16.90 24.06
C SER A 18 9.46 -16.25 22.99
N SER A 19 10.60 -16.89 22.65
CA SER A 19 11.49 -16.34 21.61
C SER A 19 10.82 -16.28 20.23
N LEU A 20 9.79 -17.10 19.99
CA LEU A 20 9.01 -17.11 18.76
C LEU A 20 7.92 -16.04 18.79
N GLU A 21 7.20 -15.87 19.91
CA GLU A 21 6.24 -14.76 20.11
C GLU A 21 6.92 -13.41 19.85
N LYS A 22 8.11 -13.20 20.41
CA LYS A 22 8.87 -11.95 20.21
C LYS A 22 9.16 -11.72 18.72
N LYS A 23 9.51 -12.76 17.96
CA LYS A 23 9.76 -12.66 16.52
C LYS A 23 8.49 -12.44 15.71
N TYR A 24 7.37 -13.05 16.11
CA TYR A 24 6.08 -12.85 15.46
C TYR A 24 5.63 -11.39 15.61
N GLU A 25 5.76 -10.84 16.81
CA GLU A 25 5.46 -9.43 17.09
C GLU A 25 6.39 -8.47 16.31
N GLU A 26 7.69 -8.78 16.25
CA GLU A 26 8.64 -8.03 15.42
C GLU A 26 8.27 -8.09 13.92
N ALA A 27 7.84 -9.25 13.43
CA ALA A 27 7.37 -9.42 12.06
C ALA A 27 6.10 -8.61 11.80
N LYS A 28 5.13 -8.61 12.73
CA LYS A 28 3.89 -7.85 12.64
C LYS A 28 4.17 -6.35 12.57
N ALA A 29 5.04 -5.84 13.46
CA ALA A 29 5.46 -4.44 13.46
C ALA A 29 6.16 -4.02 12.15
N LYS A 30 6.97 -4.91 11.55
CA LYS A 30 7.58 -4.67 10.23
C LYS A 30 6.51 -4.61 9.13
N ALA A 31 5.54 -5.52 9.14
CA ALA A 31 4.44 -5.56 8.17
C ALA A 31 3.58 -4.28 8.23
N ASP A 32 3.24 -3.82 9.43
CA ASP A 32 2.48 -2.57 9.63
C ASP A 32 3.24 -1.34 9.12
N THR A 33 4.56 -1.30 9.34
CA THR A 33 5.42 -0.25 8.82
C THR A 33 5.46 -0.28 7.29
N ALA A 34 5.66 -1.47 6.70
CA ALA A 34 5.68 -1.65 5.25
C ALA A 34 4.34 -1.30 4.59
N LYS A 35 3.21 -1.60 5.25
CA LYS A 35 1.87 -1.22 4.80
C LYS A 35 1.73 0.31 4.69
N LYS A 36 2.16 1.04 5.72
CA LYS A 36 2.13 2.52 5.72
C LYS A 36 3.00 3.12 4.61
N ASP A 37 4.16 2.53 4.36
CA ASP A 37 5.04 2.93 3.27
C ASP A 37 4.42 2.67 1.90
N TYR A 38 3.79 1.51 1.71
CA TYR A 38 3.07 1.17 0.48
C TYR A 38 1.91 2.13 0.21
N GLU A 39 1.04 2.39 1.18
CA GLU A 39 -0.08 3.33 1.02
C GLU A 39 0.41 4.76 0.68
N THR A 40 1.48 5.20 1.33
CA THR A 40 2.09 6.51 1.03
C THR A 40 2.65 6.55 -0.39
N ALA A 41 3.31 5.49 -0.84
CA ALA A 41 3.86 5.41 -2.19
C ALA A 41 2.75 5.32 -3.26
N LYS A 42 1.70 4.54 -3.00
CA LYS A 42 0.50 4.41 -3.85
C LYS A 42 -0.17 5.77 -4.07
N LYS A 43 -0.36 6.55 -3.00
CA LYS A 43 -0.92 7.90 -3.09
C LYS A 43 -0.05 8.84 -3.94
N LYS A 44 1.28 8.83 -3.72
CA LYS A 44 2.22 9.64 -4.52
C LYS A 44 2.21 9.26 -6.00
N ALA A 45 2.10 7.97 -6.31
CA ALA A 45 1.99 7.48 -7.68
C ALA A 45 0.70 7.98 -8.35
N ALA A 46 -0.44 7.89 -7.66
CA ALA A 46 -1.72 8.40 -8.16
C ALA A 46 -1.70 9.92 -8.40
N GLU A 47 -1.15 10.70 -7.46
CA GLU A 47 -1.01 12.16 -7.61
C GLU A 47 -0.11 12.55 -8.78
N ALA A 48 1.03 11.86 -8.94
CA ALA A 48 1.97 12.11 -10.04
C ALA A 48 1.37 11.74 -11.41
N GLN A 49 0.65 10.62 -11.47
CA GLN A 49 -0.04 10.16 -12.68
C GLN A 49 -1.15 11.14 -13.08
N LYS A 50 -2.00 11.55 -12.13
CA LYS A 50 -3.06 12.55 -12.38
C LYS A 50 -2.48 13.86 -12.91
N LYS A 51 -1.36 14.34 -12.35
CA LYS A 51 -0.71 15.55 -12.84
C LYS A 51 -0.24 15.42 -14.29
N TYR A 52 0.34 14.27 -14.66
CA TYR A 52 0.75 14.01 -16.04
C TYR A 52 -0.45 13.98 -16.99
N GLU A 53 -1.54 13.30 -16.62
CA GLU A 53 -2.78 13.24 -17.41
C GLU A 53 -3.44 14.62 -17.57
N ASP A 54 -3.50 15.41 -16.51
CA ASP A 54 -4.02 16.79 -16.55
C ASP A 54 -3.16 17.68 -17.47
N ASP A 55 -1.84 17.56 -17.40
CA ASP A 55 -0.90 18.31 -18.25
C ASP A 55 -1.02 17.87 -19.72
N GLN A 56 -1.15 16.56 -20.00
CA GLN A 56 -1.39 16.02 -21.33
C GLN A 56 -2.72 16.52 -21.91
N LYS A 57 -3.81 16.44 -21.14
CA LYS A 57 -5.14 16.89 -21.59
C LYS A 57 -5.14 18.37 -21.98
N ARG A 58 -4.47 19.24 -21.20
CA ARG A 58 -4.32 20.66 -21.56
C ARG A 58 -3.61 20.88 -22.89
N THR A 59 -2.61 20.04 -23.21
CA THR A 59 -1.92 20.12 -24.51
C THR A 59 -2.82 19.70 -25.66
N GLU A 60 -3.61 18.63 -25.47
CA GLU A 60 -4.57 18.13 -26.46
C GLU A 60 -5.72 19.12 -26.70
N ASP A 61 -6.34 19.63 -25.64
CA ASP A 61 -7.42 20.62 -25.69
C ASP A 61 -6.98 21.89 -26.44
N LYS A 62 -5.74 22.35 -26.21
CA LYS A 62 -5.19 23.50 -26.95
C LYS A 62 -5.00 23.18 -28.42
N ALA A 63 -4.40 22.03 -28.75
CA ALA A 63 -4.14 21.65 -30.13
C ALA A 63 -5.44 21.57 -30.94
N GLU A 64 -6.49 20.99 -30.36
CA GLU A 64 -7.81 20.92 -30.98
C GLU A 64 -8.45 22.30 -31.16
N ALA A 65 -8.40 23.16 -30.14
CA ALA A 65 -8.97 24.50 -30.22
C ALA A 65 -8.23 25.39 -31.25
N VAL A 66 -6.91 25.29 -31.33
CA VAL A 66 -6.10 25.99 -32.34
C VAL A 66 -6.42 25.48 -33.74
N LYS A 67 -6.59 24.17 -33.93
CA LYS A 67 -6.97 23.57 -35.22
C LYS A 67 -8.34 24.08 -35.67
N LYS A 68 -9.35 24.08 -34.80
CA LYS A 68 -10.69 24.62 -35.10
C LYS A 68 -10.62 26.10 -35.48
N ALA A 69 -9.87 26.90 -34.72
CA ALA A 69 -9.73 28.33 -35.01
C ALA A 69 -8.94 28.61 -36.30
N ASP A 70 -7.96 27.77 -36.67
CA ASP A 70 -7.27 27.87 -37.96
C ASP A 70 -8.22 27.53 -39.12
N GLU A 71 -9.01 26.46 -39.00
CA GLU A 71 -9.99 26.09 -40.02
C GLU A 71 -11.01 27.23 -40.28
N GLU A 72 -11.47 27.91 -39.23
CA GLU A 72 -12.33 29.10 -39.35
C GLU A 72 -11.61 30.26 -40.03
N LEU A 73 -10.34 30.53 -39.67
CA LEU A 73 -9.53 31.56 -40.30
C LEU A 73 -9.28 31.26 -41.78
N GLN A 74 -8.98 30.01 -42.15
CA GLN A 74 -8.81 29.61 -43.56
C GLN A 74 -10.10 29.79 -44.36
N LYS A 75 -11.26 29.45 -43.77
CA LYS A 75 -12.57 29.69 -44.40
C LYS A 75 -12.82 31.18 -44.62
N ALA A 76 -12.57 32.02 -43.61
CA ALA A 76 -12.72 33.47 -43.74
C ALA A 76 -11.75 34.08 -44.77
N ASN A 77 -10.50 33.61 -44.81
CA ASN A 77 -9.52 34.01 -45.83
C ASN A 77 -10.00 33.70 -47.25
N LEU A 78 -10.60 32.51 -47.45
CA LEU A 78 -11.15 32.09 -48.73
C LEU A 78 -12.37 32.95 -49.14
N GLU A 79 -13.23 33.31 -48.19
CA GLU A 79 -14.38 34.19 -48.44
C GLU A 79 -13.94 35.60 -48.86
N VAL A 80 -12.93 36.17 -48.19
CA VAL A 80 -12.33 37.44 -48.60
C VAL A 80 -11.81 37.37 -50.03
N GLN A 81 -11.05 36.33 -50.38
CA GLN A 81 -10.55 36.15 -51.76
C GLN A 81 -11.69 36.07 -52.78
N LYS A 82 -12.76 35.31 -52.47
CA LYS A 82 -13.95 35.21 -53.34
C LYS A 82 -14.64 36.57 -53.49
N ALA A 83 -14.80 37.34 -52.41
CA ALA A 83 -15.42 38.66 -52.44
C ALA A 83 -14.61 39.64 -53.33
N TYR A 84 -13.28 39.61 -53.25
CA TYR A 84 -12.42 40.40 -54.14
C TYR A 84 -12.52 40.00 -55.61
N VAL A 85 -12.68 38.70 -55.92
CA VAL A 85 -12.92 38.22 -57.28
C VAL A 85 -14.26 38.71 -57.82
N GLU A 86 -15.32 38.66 -57.01
CA GLU A 86 -16.65 39.18 -57.39
C GLU A 86 -16.64 40.70 -57.57
N TYR A 87 -15.92 41.43 -56.72
CA TYR A 87 -15.70 42.87 -56.90
C TYR A 87 -15.00 43.18 -58.23
N GLN A 88 -13.94 42.44 -58.60
CA GLN A 88 -13.28 42.62 -59.89
C GLN A 88 -14.21 42.34 -61.09
N LYS A 89 -15.12 41.36 -60.98
CA LYS A 89 -16.15 41.12 -61.99
C LYS A 89 -17.16 42.27 -62.06
N ALA A 90 -17.67 42.72 -60.92
CA ALA A 90 -18.61 43.85 -60.84
C ALA A 90 -17.98 45.15 -61.36
N GLN A 91 -16.69 45.38 -61.13
CA GLN A 91 -15.95 46.52 -61.63
C GLN A 91 -15.81 46.48 -63.16
N ARG A 92 -15.49 45.31 -63.73
CA ARG A 92 -15.49 45.12 -65.19
C ARG A 92 -16.88 45.36 -65.79
N GLU A 93 -17.92 44.77 -65.22
CA GLU A 93 -19.31 44.95 -65.68
C GLU A 93 -19.73 46.43 -65.65
N HIS A 94 -19.36 47.16 -64.60
CA HIS A 94 -19.63 48.60 -64.49
C HIS A 94 -18.90 49.44 -65.55
N ASN A 95 -17.64 49.10 -65.85
CA ASN A 95 -16.83 49.81 -66.84
C ASN A 95 -17.33 49.59 -68.28
N GLU A 96 -17.81 48.39 -68.57
CA GLU A 96 -18.33 48.01 -69.90
C GLU A 96 -19.79 48.45 -70.13
N SER A 97 -20.56 48.66 -69.07
CA SER A 97 -21.98 49.02 -69.13
C SER A 97 -22.25 50.48 -69.55
N ARG A 98 -23.30 50.69 -70.35
CA ARG A 98 -23.75 52.02 -70.83
C ARG A 98 -25.24 52.26 -70.56
N GLY A 99 -25.65 53.53 -70.50
CA GLY A 99 -27.05 53.92 -70.31
C GLY A 99 -27.66 53.38 -69.01
N ARG A 100 -28.90 52.88 -69.07
CA ARG A 100 -29.62 52.34 -67.89
C ARG A 100 -28.89 51.17 -67.21
N LYS A 101 -28.22 50.29 -67.97
CA LYS A 101 -27.46 49.15 -67.43
C LYS A 101 -26.28 49.56 -66.53
N LYS A 102 -25.77 50.78 -66.71
CA LYS A 102 -24.67 51.32 -65.88
C LYS A 102 -25.11 51.59 -64.44
N ALA A 103 -26.37 51.98 -64.23
CA ALA A 103 -26.91 52.22 -62.89
C ALA A 103 -27.02 50.91 -62.10
N ASP A 104 -27.46 49.82 -62.74
CA ASP A 104 -27.56 48.50 -62.12
C ASP A 104 -26.18 47.89 -61.83
N ALA A 105 -25.22 48.02 -62.76
CA ALA A 105 -23.84 47.61 -62.53
C ALA A 105 -23.17 48.42 -61.40
N LYS A 106 -23.50 49.70 -61.25
CA LYS A 106 -23.03 50.53 -60.13
C LYS A 106 -23.56 50.01 -58.78
N LYS A 107 -24.84 49.58 -58.72
CA LYS A 107 -25.40 48.96 -57.51
C LYS A 107 -24.69 47.66 -57.14
N LYS A 108 -24.40 46.80 -58.13
CA LYS A 108 -23.62 45.57 -57.94
C LYS A 108 -22.21 45.86 -57.41
N LEU A 109 -21.55 46.88 -57.93
CA LEU A 109 -20.23 47.30 -57.46
C LEU A 109 -20.25 47.76 -55.99
N VAL A 110 -21.24 48.57 -55.61
CA VAL A 110 -21.43 49.01 -54.21
C VAL A 110 -21.76 47.84 -53.29
N ALA A 111 -22.62 46.91 -53.74
CA ALA A 111 -22.93 45.69 -52.97
C ALA A 111 -21.69 44.80 -52.79
N ALA A 112 -20.84 44.65 -53.81
CA ALA A 112 -19.60 43.90 -53.71
C ALA A 112 -18.60 44.55 -52.74
N LEU A 113 -18.51 45.89 -52.72
CA LEU A 113 -17.69 46.62 -51.74
C LEU A 113 -18.21 46.42 -50.31
N SER A 114 -19.53 46.53 -50.09
CA SER A 114 -20.13 46.29 -48.77
C SER A 114 -19.94 44.84 -48.31
N HIS A 115 -19.99 43.88 -49.24
CA HIS A 115 -19.73 42.48 -48.91
C HIS A 115 -18.25 42.23 -48.56
N ILE A 116 -17.30 42.91 -49.23
CA ILE A 116 -15.88 42.88 -48.86
C ILE A 116 -15.68 43.36 -47.42
N GLU A 117 -16.26 44.51 -47.04
CA GLU A 117 -16.15 45.02 -45.67
C GLU A 117 -16.69 44.02 -44.64
N GLU A 118 -17.82 43.36 -44.94
CA GLU A 118 -18.41 42.34 -44.07
C GLU A 118 -17.48 41.13 -43.89
N VAL A 119 -16.94 40.57 -44.99
CA VAL A 119 -16.07 39.38 -44.91
C VAL A 119 -14.68 39.70 -44.34
N GLU A 120 -14.16 40.91 -44.56
CA GLU A 120 -12.92 41.37 -43.93
C GLU A 120 -13.09 41.53 -42.41
N SER A 121 -14.24 42.02 -41.93
CA SER A 121 -14.53 42.07 -40.49
C SER A 121 -14.53 40.66 -39.87
N LYS A 122 -15.20 39.70 -40.53
CA LYS A 122 -15.20 38.28 -40.09
C LYS A 122 -13.81 37.66 -40.11
N GLN A 123 -12.98 38.00 -41.10
CA GLN A 123 -11.58 37.56 -41.15
C GLN A 123 -10.76 38.11 -39.98
N ILE A 124 -10.95 39.38 -39.61
CA ILE A 124 -10.27 40.00 -38.47
C ILE A 124 -10.68 39.31 -37.16
N GLU A 125 -11.97 39.04 -36.98
CA GLU A 125 -12.50 38.32 -35.81
C GLU A 125 -11.95 36.89 -35.72
N ALA A 126 -11.97 36.14 -36.83
CA ALA A 126 -11.41 34.79 -36.89
C ALA A 126 -9.90 34.79 -36.60
N LYS A 127 -9.16 35.78 -37.12
CA LYS A 127 -7.72 35.95 -36.86
C LYS A 127 -7.46 36.28 -35.39
N ALA A 128 -8.30 37.12 -34.78
CA ALA A 128 -8.20 37.43 -33.36
C ALA A 128 -8.47 36.18 -32.50
N ASN A 129 -9.47 35.37 -32.86
CA ASN A 129 -9.78 34.11 -32.18
C ASN A 129 -8.62 33.10 -32.29
N PHE A 130 -8.07 32.90 -33.48
CA PHE A 130 -6.90 32.04 -33.69
C PHE A 130 -5.69 32.47 -32.84
N ASN A 131 -5.38 33.76 -32.83
CA ASN A 131 -4.28 34.28 -32.00
C ASN A 131 -4.53 34.07 -30.51
N LYS A 132 -5.78 34.24 -30.06
CA LYS A 132 -6.19 34.01 -28.66
C LYS A 132 -6.01 32.54 -28.26
N GLU A 133 -6.44 31.62 -29.12
CA GLU A 133 -6.31 30.18 -28.87
C GLU A 133 -4.84 29.72 -28.90
N GLN A 134 -4.02 30.26 -29.81
CA GLN A 134 -2.57 30.01 -29.81
C GLN A 134 -1.86 30.53 -28.56
N ALA A 135 -2.32 31.64 -28.00
CA ALA A 135 -1.73 32.26 -26.82
C ALA A 135 -2.02 31.50 -25.51
N LYS A 136 -2.93 30.51 -25.49
CA LYS A 136 -3.19 29.68 -24.31
C LYS A 136 -1.90 28.98 -23.85
N VAL A 137 -1.53 29.13 -22.58
CA VAL A 137 -0.32 28.55 -22.03
C VAL A 137 -0.53 27.05 -21.80
N ILE A 138 0.39 26.24 -22.30
CA ILE A 138 0.45 24.79 -22.06
C ILE A 138 1.82 24.40 -21.50
N PRO A 139 1.92 23.25 -20.79
CA PRO A 139 3.21 22.70 -20.39
C PRO A 139 4.12 22.57 -21.61
N LYS A 140 5.39 22.98 -21.46
CA LYS A 140 6.38 22.75 -22.51
C LYS A 140 6.61 21.25 -22.66
N GLU A 141 7.04 20.81 -23.84
CA GLU A 141 7.35 19.40 -24.11
C GLU A 141 8.35 18.82 -23.09
N THR A 142 9.35 19.60 -22.67
CA THR A 142 10.32 19.22 -21.63
C THR A 142 9.68 19.10 -20.24
N GLU A 143 8.70 19.93 -19.92
CA GLU A 143 7.95 19.88 -18.67
C GLU A 143 7.02 18.67 -18.63
N LEU A 144 6.35 18.36 -19.75
CA LEU A 144 5.50 17.18 -19.90
C LEU A 144 6.32 15.88 -19.83
N ALA A 145 7.50 15.85 -20.45
CA ALA A 145 8.44 14.74 -20.31
C ALA A 145 8.90 14.56 -18.85
N THR A 146 9.13 15.67 -18.15
CA THR A 146 9.50 15.65 -16.73
C THR A 146 8.37 15.11 -15.85
N THR A 147 7.12 15.49 -16.10
CA THR A 147 5.97 15.00 -15.33
C THR A 147 5.69 13.52 -15.61
N LYS A 148 5.86 13.08 -16.86
CA LYS A 148 5.80 11.65 -17.24
C LYS A 148 6.85 10.83 -16.49
N GLN A 149 8.10 11.28 -16.49
CA GLN A 149 9.19 10.59 -15.80
C GLN A 149 8.93 10.51 -14.28
N LYS A 150 8.39 11.58 -13.69
CA LYS A 150 7.99 11.59 -12.27
C LYS A 150 6.88 10.60 -11.97
N ALA A 151 5.86 10.50 -12.83
CA ALA A 151 4.78 9.53 -12.69
C ALA A 151 5.29 8.09 -12.80
N GLU A 152 6.14 7.80 -13.79
CA GLU A 152 6.74 6.47 -13.96
C GLU A 152 7.63 6.08 -12.78
N LYS A 153 8.45 7.01 -12.29
CA LYS A 153 9.28 6.79 -11.10
C LYS A 153 8.42 6.52 -9.86
N ALA A 154 7.38 7.33 -9.64
CA ALA A 154 6.50 7.15 -8.48
C ALA A 154 5.75 5.81 -8.54
N LYS A 155 5.36 5.35 -9.74
CA LYS A 155 4.78 4.02 -9.94
C LYS A 155 5.75 2.90 -9.59
N LYS A 156 7.01 2.98 -10.04
CA LYS A 156 8.05 2.01 -9.66
C LYS A 156 8.34 2.03 -8.16
N ASP A 157 8.40 3.21 -7.55
CA ASP A 157 8.60 3.36 -6.11
C ASP A 157 7.44 2.70 -5.32
N ALA A 158 6.20 2.79 -5.81
CA ALA A 158 5.03 2.12 -5.22
C ALA A 158 5.05 0.60 -5.39
N GLU A 159 5.50 0.10 -6.54
CA GLU A 159 5.66 -1.34 -6.80
C GLU A 159 6.71 -1.97 -5.87
N VAL A 160 7.85 -1.28 -5.68
CA VAL A 160 8.88 -1.71 -4.72
C VAL A 160 8.37 -1.68 -3.28
N ALA A 161 7.56 -0.69 -2.92
CA ALA A 161 6.95 -0.64 -1.59
C ALA A 161 5.95 -1.78 -1.38
N LYS A 162 5.18 -2.14 -2.42
CA LYS A 162 4.27 -3.28 -2.40
C LYS A 162 5.03 -4.60 -2.19
N GLU A 163 6.10 -4.84 -2.94
CA GLU A 163 6.90 -6.06 -2.80
C GLU A 163 7.47 -6.22 -1.38
N LYS A 164 7.91 -5.11 -0.77
CA LYS A 164 8.36 -5.11 0.63
C LYS A 164 7.23 -5.45 1.61
N TYR A 165 6.04 -4.91 1.39
CA TYR A 165 4.86 -5.22 2.19
C TYR A 165 4.47 -6.69 2.06
N ASP A 166 4.34 -7.21 0.84
CA ASP A 166 3.99 -8.61 0.58
C ASP A 166 5.01 -9.56 1.23
N LYS A 167 6.30 -9.24 1.15
CA LYS A 167 7.36 -10.02 1.82
C LYS A 167 7.25 -9.96 3.35
N ALA A 168 6.93 -8.79 3.92
CA ALA A 168 6.77 -8.66 5.36
C ALA A 168 5.55 -9.45 5.87
N VAL A 169 4.46 -9.48 5.10
CA VAL A 169 3.29 -10.32 5.41
C VAL A 169 3.65 -11.81 5.37
N GLN A 170 4.43 -12.26 4.39
CA GLN A 170 4.93 -13.64 4.36
C GLN A 170 5.82 -13.97 5.56
N GLU A 171 6.65 -13.02 6.02
CA GLU A 171 7.48 -13.22 7.22
C GLU A 171 6.62 -13.41 8.49
N VAL A 172 5.51 -12.67 8.62
CA VAL A 172 4.52 -12.84 9.69
C VAL A 172 3.90 -14.24 9.65
N GLU A 173 3.44 -14.68 8.48
CA GLU A 173 2.82 -15.99 8.30
C GLU A 173 3.80 -17.13 8.63
N VAL A 174 5.05 -17.00 8.20
CA VAL A 174 6.12 -17.96 8.52
C VAL A 174 6.36 -18.05 10.02
N GLU A 175 6.38 -16.92 10.74
CA GLU A 175 6.62 -16.95 12.18
C GLU A 175 5.41 -17.48 12.97
N LYS A 176 4.18 -17.16 12.53
CA LYS A 176 2.95 -17.75 13.06
C LYS A 176 2.95 -19.28 12.92
N ASN A 177 3.32 -19.79 11.74
CA ASN A 177 3.36 -21.24 11.51
C ASN A 177 4.39 -21.95 12.39
N LYS A 178 5.51 -21.32 12.72
CA LYS A 178 6.49 -21.90 13.66
C LYS A 178 5.96 -22.02 15.08
N ILE A 179 5.17 -21.04 15.53
CA ILE A 179 4.50 -21.10 16.85
C ILE A 179 3.53 -22.28 16.86
N LEU A 180 2.65 -22.37 15.85
CA LEU A 180 1.69 -23.47 15.72
C LEU A 180 2.37 -24.85 15.65
N GLU A 181 3.49 -24.98 14.93
CA GLU A 181 4.26 -26.22 14.88
C GLU A 181 4.84 -26.58 16.25
N GLN A 182 5.40 -25.60 16.99
CA GLN A 182 5.94 -25.82 18.32
C GLN A 182 4.83 -26.21 19.32
N ASP A 183 3.67 -25.58 19.23
CA ASP A 183 2.52 -25.89 20.09
C ASP A 183 2.00 -27.31 19.83
N ALA A 184 1.88 -27.69 18.56
CA ALA A 184 1.50 -29.06 18.19
C ALA A 184 2.53 -30.12 18.63
N GLU A 185 3.82 -29.78 18.68
CA GLU A 185 4.85 -30.66 19.27
C GLU A 185 4.72 -30.75 20.78
N ASN A 186 4.47 -29.64 21.46
CA ASN A 186 4.27 -29.59 22.91
C ASN A 186 3.01 -30.35 23.34
N GLU A 187 1.90 -30.26 22.60
CA GLU A 187 0.68 -31.06 22.83
C GLU A 187 0.96 -32.56 22.77
N LYS A 188 1.69 -33.03 21.75
CA LYS A 188 2.10 -34.44 21.66
C LYS A 188 2.97 -34.85 22.85
N LYS A 189 3.84 -33.95 23.31
CA LYS A 189 4.68 -34.21 24.48
C LYS A 189 3.85 -34.30 25.76
N ILE A 190 2.83 -33.45 25.91
CA ILE A 190 1.85 -33.52 27.01
C ILE A 190 1.15 -34.88 27.02
N ASP A 191 0.61 -35.34 25.90
CA ASP A 191 -0.07 -36.64 25.81
C ASP A 191 0.84 -37.79 26.27
N VAL A 192 2.10 -37.78 25.84
CA VAL A 192 3.09 -38.78 26.24
C VAL A 192 3.37 -38.73 27.75
N LEU A 193 3.54 -37.53 28.31
CA LEU A 193 3.81 -37.33 29.74
C LEU A 193 2.60 -37.70 30.61
N GLN A 194 1.38 -37.33 30.21
CA GLN A 194 0.14 -37.70 30.90
C GLN A 194 -0.03 -39.22 30.95
N ASN A 195 0.24 -39.92 29.85
CA ASN A 195 0.21 -41.39 29.83
C ASN A 195 1.27 -41.98 30.77
N LYS A 196 2.49 -41.44 30.78
CA LYS A 196 3.56 -41.88 31.68
C LYS A 196 3.20 -41.68 33.16
N VAL A 197 2.64 -40.51 33.50
CA VAL A 197 2.14 -40.20 34.85
C VAL A 197 1.08 -41.23 35.26
N ALA A 198 0.07 -41.46 34.41
CA ALA A 198 -0.99 -42.42 34.68
C ALA A 198 -0.48 -43.87 34.85
N ASP A 199 0.54 -44.28 34.08
CA ASP A 199 1.15 -45.60 34.20
C ASP A 199 1.97 -45.75 35.49
N LEU A 200 2.71 -44.70 35.89
CA LEU A 200 3.46 -44.69 37.15
C LEU A 200 2.53 -44.71 38.37
N GLU A 201 1.44 -43.93 38.35
CA GLU A 201 0.39 -43.95 39.39
C GLU A 201 -0.21 -45.37 39.55
N LYS A 202 -0.56 -46.02 38.43
CA LYS A 202 -1.06 -47.41 38.43
C LYS A 202 0.01 -48.39 38.92
N GLY A 203 1.28 -48.15 38.60
CA GLY A 203 2.41 -48.99 39.00
C GLY A 203 2.69 -48.99 40.50
N ILE A 204 2.30 -47.94 41.23
CA ILE A 204 2.46 -47.84 42.70
C ILE A 204 1.47 -48.75 43.45
N ALA A 205 0.23 -48.87 42.96
CA ALA A 205 -0.84 -49.65 43.58
C ALA A 205 -0.48 -51.11 43.93
N PRO A 206 0.15 -51.92 43.04
CA PRO A 206 0.53 -53.30 43.38
C PRO A 206 1.57 -53.37 44.51
N TYR A 207 2.53 -52.44 44.57
CA TYR A 207 3.50 -52.40 45.66
C TYR A 207 2.83 -52.01 46.99
N GLN A 208 1.89 -51.04 46.98
CA GLN A 208 1.11 -50.68 48.17
C GLN A 208 0.28 -51.87 48.69
N ASN A 209 -0.36 -52.63 47.79
CA ASN A 209 -1.07 -53.85 48.16
C ASN A 209 -0.13 -54.90 48.79
N LYS A 210 1.05 -55.10 48.20
CA LYS A 210 2.07 -56.02 48.72
C LYS A 210 2.59 -55.60 50.09
N VAL A 211 2.80 -54.29 50.32
CA VAL A 211 3.14 -53.73 51.64
C VAL A 211 2.05 -54.05 52.67
N ALA A 212 0.77 -53.87 52.32
CA ALA A 212 -0.34 -54.19 53.21
C ALA A 212 -0.43 -55.69 53.55
N GLU A 213 -0.16 -56.58 52.59
CA GLU A 213 -0.08 -58.03 52.81
C GLU A 213 1.09 -58.43 53.72
N LEU A 214 2.30 -57.92 53.43
CA LEU A 214 3.49 -58.19 54.24
C LEU A 214 3.32 -57.73 55.68
N ASN A 215 2.73 -56.55 55.90
CA ASN A 215 2.43 -56.06 57.24
C ASN A 215 1.43 -56.97 57.99
N LYS A 216 0.43 -57.53 57.30
CA LYS A 216 -0.50 -58.51 57.89
C LYS A 216 0.20 -59.83 58.26
N GLU A 217 1.10 -60.33 57.41
CA GLU A 217 1.90 -61.53 57.70
C GLU A 217 2.86 -61.32 58.88
N ILE A 218 3.57 -60.19 58.90
CA ILE A 218 4.46 -59.83 60.02
C ILE A 218 3.66 -59.76 61.33
N ALA A 219 2.49 -59.12 61.33
CA ALA A 219 1.66 -59.03 62.52
C ALA A 219 1.18 -60.40 63.03
N ARG A 220 0.84 -61.34 62.12
CA ARG A 220 0.51 -62.72 62.48
C ARG A 220 1.70 -63.45 63.09
N LEU A 221 2.86 -63.43 62.42
CA LEU A 221 4.07 -64.09 62.92
C LEU A 221 4.53 -63.53 64.27
N GLN A 222 4.37 -62.22 64.50
CA GLN A 222 4.63 -61.60 65.80
C GLN A 222 3.67 -62.10 66.89
N SER A 223 2.40 -62.33 66.55
CA SER A 223 1.45 -62.95 67.49
C SER A 223 1.84 -64.40 67.79
N ASP A 224 2.18 -65.19 66.77
CA ASP A 224 2.58 -66.59 66.92
C ASP A 224 3.86 -66.71 67.77
N LEU A 225 4.84 -65.80 67.57
CA LEU A 225 6.05 -65.72 68.38
C LEU A 225 5.73 -65.43 69.85
N LYS A 226 4.83 -64.48 70.11
CA LYS A 226 4.39 -64.15 71.45
C LYS A 226 3.69 -65.34 72.14
N ASP A 227 2.81 -66.04 71.42
CA ASP A 227 2.15 -67.24 71.94
C ASP A 227 3.18 -68.35 72.22
N ALA A 228 4.21 -68.51 71.38
CA ALA A 228 5.29 -69.47 71.60
C ALA A 228 6.16 -69.15 72.82
N GLU A 229 6.40 -67.86 73.08
CA GLU A 229 7.07 -67.36 74.29
C GLU A 229 6.24 -67.63 75.55
N GLU A 230 4.95 -67.33 75.53
CA GLU A 230 4.03 -67.52 76.67
C GLU A 230 3.84 -69.01 77.03
N ASN A 231 3.91 -69.91 76.04
CA ASN A 231 3.71 -71.35 76.21
C ASN A 231 4.99 -72.18 76.38
N ASN A 232 6.17 -71.56 76.52
CA ASN A 232 7.48 -72.25 76.65
C ASN A 232 7.76 -73.28 75.52
N VAL A 233 7.39 -72.94 74.28
CA VAL A 233 7.76 -73.75 73.11
C VAL A 233 9.29 -73.78 72.94
N GLU A 234 9.85 -74.86 72.39
CA GLU A 234 11.30 -75.01 72.17
C GLU A 234 11.91 -73.84 71.39
N ASP A 235 13.13 -73.44 71.78
CA ASP A 235 13.81 -72.25 71.25
C ASP A 235 14.07 -72.31 69.74
N TYR A 236 14.28 -73.51 69.17
CA TYR A 236 14.45 -73.64 67.71
C TYR A 236 13.20 -73.20 66.92
N ILE A 237 12.00 -73.29 67.50
CA ILE A 237 10.77 -72.80 66.87
C ILE A 237 10.70 -71.27 66.96
N LYS A 238 11.10 -70.69 68.10
CA LYS A 238 11.15 -69.23 68.27
C LYS A 238 12.16 -68.59 67.32
N GLU A 239 13.38 -69.14 67.24
CA GLU A 239 14.40 -68.68 66.27
C GLU A 239 13.90 -68.78 64.83
N GLY A 240 13.14 -69.84 64.49
CA GLY A 240 12.51 -69.97 63.17
C GLY A 240 11.47 -68.88 62.88
N LEU A 241 10.63 -68.52 63.87
CA LEU A 241 9.67 -67.43 63.76
C LEU A 241 10.35 -66.06 63.68
N GLU A 242 11.38 -65.82 64.48
CA GLU A 242 12.21 -64.62 64.44
C GLU A 242 12.86 -64.44 63.06
N GLN A 243 13.43 -65.51 62.50
CA GLN A 243 14.01 -65.49 61.17
C GLN A 243 12.96 -65.20 60.08
N ALA A 244 11.78 -65.83 60.16
CA ALA A 244 10.69 -65.57 59.22
C ALA A 244 10.20 -64.11 59.28
N ILE A 245 10.13 -63.52 60.48
CA ILE A 245 9.82 -62.09 60.66
C ILE A 245 10.93 -61.22 60.04
N ALA A 246 12.20 -61.56 60.25
CA ALA A 246 13.33 -60.82 59.71
C ALA A 246 13.32 -60.84 58.16
N ASP A 247 13.10 -62.01 57.55
CA ASP A 247 13.02 -62.17 56.10
C ASP A 247 11.85 -61.35 55.51
N LYS A 248 10.68 -61.39 56.17
CA LYS A 248 9.51 -60.58 55.75
C LYS A 248 9.73 -59.08 55.89
N LYS A 249 10.44 -58.64 56.93
CA LYS A 249 10.83 -57.23 57.09
C LYS A 249 11.82 -56.79 56.00
N ALA A 250 12.73 -57.67 55.57
CA ALA A 250 13.63 -57.38 54.45
C ALA A 250 12.87 -57.26 53.11
N GLU A 251 11.91 -58.15 52.86
CA GLU A 251 11.00 -58.07 51.70
C GLU A 251 10.17 -56.78 51.72
N LEU A 252 9.67 -56.38 52.90
CA LEU A 252 8.93 -55.12 53.10
C LEU A 252 9.82 -53.91 52.80
N ALA A 253 11.05 -53.87 53.31
CA ALA A 253 11.99 -52.77 53.06
C ALA A 253 12.31 -52.62 51.57
N THR A 254 12.51 -53.73 50.87
CA THR A 254 12.75 -53.75 49.41
C THR A 254 11.52 -53.25 48.64
N THR A 255 10.32 -53.67 49.06
CA THR A 255 9.05 -53.24 48.45
C THR A 255 8.83 -51.74 48.65
N GLN A 256 9.14 -51.21 49.84
CA GLN A 256 9.05 -49.78 50.13
C GLN A 256 10.04 -48.97 49.28
N GLN A 257 11.27 -49.45 49.11
CA GLN A 257 12.26 -48.81 48.24
C GLN A 257 11.76 -48.72 46.78
N ASN A 258 11.04 -49.72 46.28
CA ASN A 258 10.44 -49.68 44.94
C ASN A 258 9.31 -48.63 44.83
N ILE A 259 8.53 -48.45 45.89
CA ILE A 259 7.51 -47.38 45.96
C ILE A 259 8.20 -46.02 45.89
N ASP A 260 9.19 -45.77 46.76
CA ASP A 260 9.87 -44.49 46.84
C ASP A 260 10.55 -44.12 45.51
N LYS A 261 11.13 -45.11 44.83
CA LYS A 261 11.70 -44.93 43.49
C LYS A 261 10.63 -44.55 42.45
N THR A 262 9.50 -45.28 42.44
CA THR A 262 8.42 -45.02 41.47
C THR A 262 7.75 -43.67 41.72
N GLN A 263 7.61 -43.27 42.99
CA GLN A 263 7.11 -41.95 43.38
C GLN A 263 8.05 -40.83 42.93
N LYS A 264 9.35 -41.04 43.01
CA LYS A 264 10.33 -40.08 42.47
C LYS A 264 10.23 -39.94 40.95
N ASP A 265 10.12 -41.06 40.23
CA ASP A 265 9.95 -41.04 38.78
C ASP A 265 8.63 -40.36 38.36
N LEU A 266 7.58 -40.46 39.20
CA LEU A 266 6.30 -39.76 39.04
C LEU A 266 6.46 -38.25 39.23
N GLU A 267 7.08 -37.82 40.33
CA GLU A 267 7.33 -36.40 40.63
C GLU A 267 8.17 -35.74 39.53
N ASP A 268 9.20 -36.43 39.03
CA ASP A 268 10.02 -35.95 37.91
C ASP A 268 9.19 -35.82 36.61
N ALA A 269 8.26 -36.75 36.35
CA ALA A 269 7.38 -36.70 35.18
C ALA A 269 6.30 -35.61 35.28
N GLU A 270 5.72 -35.41 36.46
CA GLU A 270 4.76 -34.32 36.74
C GLU A 270 5.43 -32.96 36.58
N LEU A 271 6.66 -32.80 37.08
CA LEU A 271 7.42 -31.56 36.95
C LEU A 271 7.84 -31.28 35.49
N GLU A 272 8.10 -32.30 34.69
CA GLU A 272 8.30 -32.13 33.24
C GLU A 272 7.01 -31.74 32.53
N LEU A 273 5.87 -32.33 32.91
CA LEU A 273 4.55 -32.01 32.37
C LEU A 273 4.16 -30.55 32.68
N GLU A 274 4.34 -30.11 33.92
CA GLU A 274 4.10 -28.73 34.35
C GLU A 274 4.93 -27.72 33.55
N LYS A 275 6.22 -28.01 33.32
CA LYS A 275 7.09 -27.16 32.50
C LYS A 275 6.61 -27.01 31.06
N VAL A 276 6.12 -28.09 30.44
CA VAL A 276 5.63 -28.05 29.05
C VAL A 276 4.28 -27.33 28.98
N LEU A 277 3.39 -27.55 29.96
CA LEU A 277 2.13 -26.82 30.07
C LEU A 277 2.37 -25.31 30.22
N ALA A 278 3.33 -24.90 31.05
CA ALA A 278 3.70 -23.48 31.21
C ALA A 278 4.26 -22.83 29.92
N THR A 279 4.72 -23.62 28.94
CA THR A 279 5.17 -23.08 27.64
C THR A 279 4.06 -22.93 26.61
N LEU A 280 2.99 -23.72 26.73
CA LEU A 280 1.78 -23.62 25.89
C LEU A 280 0.82 -22.54 26.42
N ASP A 281 0.91 -22.24 27.72
CA ASP A 281 0.03 -21.29 28.40
C ASP A 281 0.86 -20.19 29.11
N PRO A 282 1.59 -19.34 28.36
CA PRO A 282 2.34 -18.24 28.97
C PRO A 282 1.42 -17.16 29.57
N GLU A 283 0.17 -17.08 29.16
CA GLU A 283 -0.87 -16.27 29.79
C GLU A 283 -2.11 -17.14 29.75
N GLY A 284 -2.74 -17.41 30.90
CA GLY A 284 -3.97 -18.21 31.02
C GLY A 284 -5.11 -17.70 30.15
N LYS A 285 -5.00 -17.88 28.84
CA LYS A 285 -5.98 -17.50 27.83
C LYS A 285 -6.92 -18.68 27.69
N THR A 286 -8.15 -18.47 28.12
CA THR A 286 -9.19 -19.49 28.02
C THR A 286 -9.43 -19.88 26.55
N GLN A 287 -9.91 -21.11 26.28
CA GLN A 287 -10.33 -21.51 24.92
C GLN A 287 -11.26 -20.47 24.27
N ASP A 288 -12.09 -19.77 25.06
CA ASP A 288 -12.94 -18.68 24.60
C ASP A 288 -12.14 -17.46 24.07
N GLU A 289 -10.95 -17.17 24.61
CA GLU A 289 -10.07 -16.11 24.10
C GLU A 289 -9.32 -16.55 22.84
N LEU A 290 -8.89 -17.82 22.75
CA LEU A 290 -8.33 -18.39 21.53
C LEU A 290 -9.36 -18.45 20.39
N ASP A 291 -10.60 -18.84 20.70
CA ASP A 291 -11.70 -18.86 19.73
C ASP A 291 -12.10 -17.43 19.31
N LYS A 292 -11.98 -16.46 20.21
CA LYS A 292 -12.22 -15.04 19.91
C LYS A 292 -11.10 -14.45 19.04
N GLU A 293 -9.84 -14.75 19.35
CA GLU A 293 -8.68 -14.33 18.56
C GLU A 293 -8.70 -15.00 17.17
N ALA A 294 -9.09 -16.27 17.09
CA ALA A 294 -9.32 -16.97 15.81
C ALA A 294 -10.50 -16.38 15.01
N ALA A 295 -11.58 -15.96 15.68
CA ALA A 295 -12.71 -15.29 15.03
C ALA A 295 -12.33 -13.88 14.53
N GLU A 296 -11.51 -13.15 15.28
CA GLU A 296 -10.97 -11.84 14.89
C GLU A 296 -9.99 -11.97 13.71
N ASP A 297 -9.09 -12.97 13.73
CA ASP A 297 -8.21 -13.32 12.61
C ASP A 297 -9.01 -13.69 11.35
N ALA A 298 -10.05 -14.52 11.49
CA ALA A 298 -10.93 -14.89 10.37
C ALA A 298 -11.69 -13.68 9.81
N ASN A 299 -12.08 -12.73 10.66
CA ASN A 299 -12.72 -11.48 10.24
C ASN A 299 -11.73 -10.58 9.47
N ILE A 300 -10.47 -10.49 9.91
CA ILE A 300 -9.42 -9.75 9.22
C ILE A 300 -9.13 -10.38 7.85
N GLU A 301 -9.00 -11.69 7.77
CA GLU A 301 -8.80 -12.42 6.49
C GLU A 301 -9.97 -12.17 5.53
N ALA A 302 -11.21 -12.23 6.02
CA ALA A 302 -12.40 -11.93 5.22
C ALA A 302 -12.41 -10.48 4.70
N LEU A 303 -11.99 -9.51 5.52
CA LEU A 303 -11.88 -8.11 5.14
C LEU A 303 -10.78 -7.87 4.11
N GLN A 304 -9.62 -8.54 4.25
CA GLN A 304 -8.53 -8.49 3.26
C GLN A 304 -8.96 -9.03 1.90
N ASN A 305 -9.62 -10.20 1.87
CA ASN A 305 -10.16 -10.79 0.64
C ASN A 305 -11.18 -9.84 -0.04
N LYS A 306 -12.05 -9.21 0.76
CA LYS A 306 -13.03 -8.24 0.25
C LYS A 306 -12.37 -6.99 -0.33
N VAL A 307 -11.29 -6.48 0.27
CA VAL A 307 -10.50 -5.38 -0.27
C VAL A 307 -9.88 -5.77 -1.61
N ALA A 308 -9.24 -6.94 -1.69
CA ALA A 308 -8.62 -7.43 -2.92
C ALA A 308 -9.63 -7.59 -4.08
N ASP A 309 -10.81 -8.15 -3.80
CA ASP A 309 -11.88 -8.28 -4.79
C ASP A 309 -12.39 -6.92 -5.30
N LEU A 310 -12.53 -5.95 -4.40
CA LEU A 310 -12.96 -4.59 -4.76
C LEU A 310 -11.88 -3.84 -5.55
N GLU A 311 -10.60 -4.00 -5.22
CA GLU A 311 -9.48 -3.45 -6.01
C GLU A 311 -9.48 -4.01 -7.45
N ASN A 312 -9.66 -5.33 -7.59
CA ASN A 312 -9.76 -5.97 -8.91
C ASN A 312 -10.94 -5.41 -9.71
N LYS A 313 -12.10 -5.22 -9.06
CA LYS A 313 -13.30 -4.70 -9.71
C LYS A 313 -13.16 -3.23 -10.11
N VAL A 314 -12.49 -2.40 -9.31
CA VAL A 314 -12.12 -1.02 -9.70
C VAL A 314 -11.24 -1.05 -10.94
N ALA A 315 -10.20 -1.89 -10.97
CA ALA A 315 -9.30 -1.99 -12.11
C ALA A 315 -9.99 -2.46 -13.41
N GLU A 316 -10.97 -3.36 -13.33
CA GLU A 316 -11.79 -3.77 -14.47
C GLU A 316 -12.71 -2.64 -14.96
N LEU A 317 -13.37 -1.93 -14.05
CA LEU A 317 -14.25 -0.81 -14.39
C LEU A 317 -13.47 0.36 -15.01
N ASP A 318 -12.28 0.67 -14.52
CA ASP A 318 -11.40 1.69 -15.11
C ASP A 318 -11.01 1.35 -16.56
N LYS A 319 -10.70 0.06 -16.85
CA LYS A 319 -10.42 -0.40 -18.21
C LYS A 319 -11.64 -0.24 -19.12
N GLU A 320 -12.83 -0.58 -18.64
CA GLU A 320 -14.07 -0.45 -19.42
C GLU A 320 -14.44 1.02 -19.66
N VAL A 321 -14.27 1.89 -18.67
CA VAL A 321 -14.44 3.34 -18.83
C VAL A 321 -13.49 3.88 -19.90
N THR A 322 -12.21 3.48 -19.86
CA THR A 322 -11.20 3.88 -20.86
C THR A 322 -11.58 3.39 -22.25
N ARG A 323 -12.05 2.14 -22.36
CA ARG A 323 -12.53 1.54 -23.63
C ARG A 323 -13.70 2.34 -24.20
N LEU A 324 -14.71 2.62 -23.39
CA LEU A 324 -15.89 3.39 -23.80
C LEU A 324 -15.55 4.84 -24.18
N GLN A 325 -14.56 5.46 -23.54
CA GLN A 325 -14.05 6.78 -23.95
C GLN A 325 -13.38 6.73 -25.33
N SER A 326 -12.62 5.67 -25.61
CA SER A 326 -12.03 5.45 -26.93
C SER A 326 -13.11 5.23 -27.99
N ASP A 327 -14.08 4.35 -27.73
CA ASP A 327 -15.18 4.05 -28.65
C ASP A 327 -16.01 5.32 -28.95
N LEU A 328 -16.25 6.16 -27.94
CA LEU A 328 -16.96 7.43 -28.12
C LEU A 328 -16.18 8.39 -29.01
N LYS A 329 -14.87 8.53 -28.79
CA LYS A 329 -14.00 9.38 -29.61
C LYS A 329 -13.95 8.89 -31.06
N ASP A 330 -13.82 7.59 -31.28
CA ASP A 330 -13.85 7.00 -32.62
C ASP A 330 -15.21 7.24 -33.31
N ALA A 331 -16.31 7.17 -32.56
CA ALA A 331 -17.64 7.46 -33.08
C ALA A 331 -17.83 8.94 -33.46
N GLU A 332 -17.23 9.86 -32.70
CA GLU A 332 -17.19 11.29 -33.00
C GLU A 332 -16.35 11.60 -34.24
N GLU A 333 -15.16 11.02 -34.38
CA GLU A 333 -14.27 11.23 -35.52
C GLU A 333 -14.84 10.67 -36.84
N ASN A 334 -15.57 9.54 -36.76
CA ASN A 334 -16.13 8.88 -37.94
C ASN A 334 -17.55 9.34 -38.30
N ASN A 335 -18.09 10.38 -37.65
CA ASN A 335 -19.48 10.88 -37.86
C ASN A 335 -20.54 9.77 -37.78
N VAL A 336 -20.37 8.85 -36.83
CA VAL A 336 -21.36 7.79 -36.56
C VAL A 336 -22.68 8.42 -36.08
N GLU A 337 -23.81 7.78 -36.35
CA GLU A 337 -25.15 8.32 -36.05
C GLU A 337 -25.31 8.70 -34.56
N ASP A 338 -26.00 9.81 -34.31
CA ASP A 338 -26.12 10.40 -32.97
C ASP A 338 -26.71 9.45 -31.92
N TYR A 339 -27.59 8.54 -32.31
CA TYR A 339 -28.15 7.53 -31.39
C TYR A 339 -27.09 6.55 -30.86
N VAL A 340 -26.02 6.30 -31.61
CA VAL A 340 -24.90 5.43 -31.20
C VAL A 340 -24.03 6.15 -30.20
N LYS A 341 -23.76 7.44 -30.43
CA LYS A 341 -23.00 8.30 -29.50
C LYS A 341 -23.74 8.46 -28.18
N GLU A 342 -25.04 8.75 -28.20
CA GLU A 342 -25.86 8.87 -27.00
C GLU A 342 -25.88 7.56 -26.19
N GLY A 343 -25.92 6.41 -26.88
CA GLY A 343 -25.79 5.10 -26.24
C GLY A 343 -24.45 4.87 -25.54
N LEU A 344 -23.34 5.27 -26.17
CA LEU A 344 -21.99 5.20 -25.60
C LEU A 344 -21.80 6.19 -24.44
N GLU A 345 -22.30 7.42 -24.55
CA GLU A 345 -22.28 8.41 -23.47
C GLU A 345 -23.05 7.93 -22.24
N LYS A 346 -24.23 7.33 -22.45
CA LYS A 346 -25.02 6.75 -21.37
C LYS A 346 -24.29 5.58 -20.72
N ALA A 347 -23.73 4.65 -21.49
CA ALA A 347 -22.96 3.52 -20.97
C ALA A 347 -21.73 4.00 -20.18
N LEU A 348 -21.03 5.02 -20.67
CA LEU A 348 -19.90 5.65 -20.01
C LEU A 348 -20.30 6.29 -18.69
N THR A 349 -21.44 6.99 -18.66
CA THR A 349 -21.97 7.62 -17.44
C THR A 349 -22.34 6.57 -16.40
N ASP A 350 -23.07 5.52 -16.81
CA ASP A 350 -23.48 4.42 -15.95
C ASP A 350 -22.24 3.71 -15.35
N LYS A 351 -21.21 3.44 -16.16
CA LYS A 351 -19.96 2.81 -15.70
C LYS A 351 -19.13 3.71 -14.77
N LYS A 352 -19.10 5.03 -14.99
CA LYS A 352 -18.46 5.97 -14.07
C LYS A 352 -19.15 6.03 -12.70
N VAL A 353 -20.48 5.89 -12.67
CA VAL A 353 -21.23 5.79 -11.41
C VAL A 353 -20.92 4.47 -10.70
N GLU A 354 -20.89 3.34 -11.42
CA GLU A 354 -20.51 2.03 -10.87
C GLU A 354 -19.09 2.04 -10.30
N LEU A 355 -18.14 2.65 -11.00
CA LEU A 355 -16.77 2.86 -10.55
C LEU A 355 -16.71 3.68 -9.25
N ASN A 356 -17.42 4.82 -9.19
CA ASN A 356 -17.46 5.67 -8.00
C ASN A 356 -18.02 4.94 -6.78
N ASN A 357 -19.10 4.17 -6.97
CA ASN A 357 -19.71 3.39 -5.90
C ASN A 357 -18.79 2.25 -5.43
N THR A 358 -18.09 1.59 -6.35
CA THR A 358 -17.12 0.54 -6.02
C THR A 358 -15.91 1.10 -5.28
N GLN A 359 -15.42 2.29 -5.67
CA GLN A 359 -14.36 2.99 -4.96
C GLN A 359 -14.76 3.36 -3.53
N LYS A 360 -15.99 3.84 -3.30
CA LYS A 360 -16.51 4.09 -1.94
C LYS A 360 -16.60 2.82 -1.10
N ALA A 361 -17.02 1.72 -1.71
CA ALA A 361 -17.07 0.42 -1.04
C ALA A 361 -15.67 -0.08 -0.67
N LEU A 362 -14.69 0.13 -1.55
CA LEU A 362 -13.27 -0.16 -1.30
C LEU A 362 -12.75 0.69 -0.13
N ASP A 363 -12.98 2.01 -0.14
CA ASP A 363 -12.55 2.89 0.96
C ASP A 363 -13.18 2.49 2.30
N THR A 364 -14.43 2.03 2.29
CA THR A 364 -15.14 1.56 3.49
C THR A 364 -14.58 0.22 3.97
N ALA A 365 -14.30 -0.71 3.06
CA ALA A 365 -13.67 -1.99 3.39
C ALA A 365 -12.25 -1.78 3.95
N GLN A 366 -11.49 -0.85 3.37
CA GLN A 366 -10.16 -0.49 3.83
C GLN A 366 -10.19 0.10 5.25
N LYS A 367 -11.14 1.01 5.53
CA LYS A 367 -11.35 1.56 6.88
C LYS A 367 -11.73 0.47 7.89
N ALA A 368 -12.63 -0.44 7.51
CA ALA A 368 -13.02 -1.54 8.38
C ALA A 368 -11.83 -2.48 8.67
N LEU A 369 -10.98 -2.74 7.67
CA LEU A 369 -9.76 -3.51 7.84
C LEU A 369 -8.75 -2.78 8.74
N ASP A 370 -8.58 -1.47 8.57
CA ASP A 370 -7.69 -0.67 9.41
C ASP A 370 -8.19 -0.57 10.86
N THR A 371 -9.50 -0.48 11.08
CA THR A 371 -10.12 -0.55 12.41
C THR A 371 -9.90 -1.91 13.06
N ALA A 372 -10.21 -3.01 12.35
CA ALA A 372 -10.00 -4.37 12.85
C ALA A 372 -8.53 -4.66 13.19
N LEU A 373 -7.59 -4.10 12.43
CA LEU A 373 -6.16 -4.21 12.71
C LEU A 373 -5.71 -3.34 13.90
N ASN A 374 -6.36 -2.18 14.14
CA ASN A 374 -6.06 -1.31 15.27
C ASN A 374 -6.65 -1.81 16.59
N GLU A 375 -7.80 -2.51 16.56
CA GLU A 375 -8.40 -3.13 17.75
C GLU A 375 -7.56 -4.30 18.31
N LEU A 376 -6.58 -4.81 17.55
CA LEU A 376 -5.56 -5.78 18.00
C LEU A 376 -4.37 -5.14 18.76
N GLY A 377 -4.40 -3.84 19.05
CA GLY A 377 -3.43 -3.16 19.91
C GLY A 377 -3.82 -3.26 21.40
N PRO A 378 -2.87 -3.25 22.35
CA PRO A 378 -3.17 -3.42 23.76
C PRO A 378 -4.01 -2.24 24.27
N ASP A 379 -5.21 -2.54 24.76
CA ASP A 379 -6.19 -1.72 25.49
C ASP A 379 -6.10 -0.19 25.39
N GLY A 380 -7.20 0.40 24.91
CA GLY A 380 -7.68 1.69 25.41
C GLY A 380 -7.60 2.84 24.42
N ASP A 381 -8.69 3.06 23.69
CA ASP A 381 -9.35 4.37 23.67
C ASP A 381 -10.78 4.15 23.12
N GLU A 382 -11.72 3.93 24.05
CA GLU A 382 -13.12 4.25 23.79
C GLU A 382 -13.17 5.74 23.44
N GLU A 383 -13.28 6.08 22.14
CA GLU A 383 -13.69 7.42 21.73
C GLU A 383 -15.11 7.65 22.27
N GLU A 384 -15.18 8.31 23.43
CA GLU A 384 -16.40 8.88 23.95
C GLU A 384 -17.03 9.81 22.90
N THR A 385 -18.34 9.62 22.73
CA THR A 385 -19.26 10.46 21.97
C THR A 385 -18.95 11.97 22.06
N PRO A 386 -18.96 12.73 20.94
CA PRO A 386 -18.74 14.16 21.01
C PRO A 386 -20.07 14.89 21.30
N ALA A 387 -20.11 15.67 22.37
CA ALA A 387 -21.11 16.71 22.61
C ALA A 387 -20.43 17.95 23.24
N PRO A 388 -21.03 19.14 23.14
CA PRO A 388 -20.82 20.11 22.07
C PRO A 388 -19.95 21.32 22.48
N ALA A 389 -19.49 22.04 21.46
CA ALA A 389 -18.57 23.18 21.48
C ALA A 389 -18.86 24.31 22.49
N PRO A 390 -17.80 24.99 22.98
CA PRO A 390 -17.81 26.41 23.29
C PRO A 390 -17.05 27.26 22.25
N LYS A 391 -17.53 28.49 22.10
CA LYS A 391 -17.17 29.55 21.15
C LYS A 391 -15.71 30.07 21.29
N PRO A 392 -15.19 30.79 20.27
CA PRO A 392 -13.80 31.19 20.16
C PRO A 392 -13.49 32.50 20.90
N GLU A 393 -12.33 32.54 21.56
CA GLU A 393 -11.66 33.78 21.99
C GLU A 393 -10.35 33.99 21.23
N GLN A 394 -10.07 35.26 20.97
CA GLN A 394 -9.06 35.82 20.08
C GLN A 394 -7.62 35.75 20.65
N PRO A 395 -6.59 36.01 19.80
CA PRO A 395 -5.24 35.51 19.99
C PRO A 395 -4.35 36.46 20.80
N ALA A 396 -3.43 35.90 21.59
CA ALA A 396 -2.36 36.64 22.26
C ALA A 396 -0.97 36.08 21.89
N GLU A 397 -0.23 36.95 21.20
CA GLU A 397 1.21 37.23 21.25
C GLU A 397 2.26 36.13 21.01
N GLN A 398 2.98 36.33 19.89
CA GLN A 398 4.21 35.67 19.47
C GLN A 398 5.40 35.95 20.42
N PRO A 399 6.24 34.94 20.73
CA PRO A 399 7.64 35.15 21.08
C PRO A 399 8.55 35.02 19.84
N LYS A 400 9.51 35.94 19.73
CA LYS A 400 10.55 36.04 18.67
C LYS A 400 11.42 34.78 18.54
N PRO A 401 11.86 34.41 17.31
CA PRO A 401 12.91 33.41 17.11
C PRO A 401 14.31 33.99 17.34
N ALA A 402 15.17 33.18 17.99
CA ALA A 402 16.59 33.42 18.20
C ALA A 402 17.44 33.13 16.93
N PRO A 403 18.65 33.71 16.79
CA PRO A 403 19.38 33.76 15.51
C PRO A 403 20.09 32.46 15.12
N ALA A 404 20.18 32.25 13.80
CA ALA A 404 20.71 31.07 13.11
C ALA A 404 22.24 30.84 13.26
N PRO A 405 22.70 29.58 13.26
CA PRO A 405 24.10 29.24 13.08
C PRO A 405 24.54 29.26 11.60
N GLN A 406 25.80 29.66 11.36
CA GLN A 406 26.45 29.78 10.04
C GLN A 406 26.76 28.41 9.37
N PRO A 407 26.90 28.39 8.02
CA PRO A 407 26.99 27.17 7.22
C PRO A 407 28.38 26.51 7.16
N ALA A 408 28.39 25.18 7.14
CA ALA A 408 29.53 24.30 6.85
C ALA A 408 29.82 24.21 5.32
N PRO A 409 31.02 23.76 4.89
CA PRO A 409 31.57 24.03 3.56
C PRO A 409 30.93 23.20 2.44
N LYS A 410 30.84 23.82 1.24
CA LYS A 410 30.26 23.25 0.01
C LYS A 410 31.01 22.00 -0.48
N PRO A 411 30.30 20.96 -0.96
CA PRO A 411 30.89 19.86 -1.73
C PRO A 411 31.42 20.35 -3.10
N GLU A 412 32.54 19.79 -3.55
CA GLU A 412 33.05 19.93 -4.92
C GLU A 412 32.00 19.46 -5.95
N LYS A 413 31.84 20.22 -7.04
CA LYS A 413 30.97 19.86 -8.16
C LYS A 413 31.48 18.59 -8.83
N SER A 414 30.57 17.64 -9.10
CA SER A 414 30.84 16.47 -9.95
C SER A 414 31.24 16.91 -11.37
N ALA A 415 32.12 16.14 -12.02
CA ALA A 415 32.56 16.35 -13.41
C ALA A 415 31.38 16.47 -14.40
N ASP A 416 30.24 15.84 -14.09
CA ASP A 416 29.03 15.90 -14.92
C ASP A 416 28.35 17.29 -14.89
N GLN A 417 28.42 18.01 -13.75
CA GLN A 417 27.89 19.37 -13.67
C GLN A 417 28.78 20.39 -14.40
N GLN A 418 30.09 20.16 -14.46
CA GLN A 418 30.98 20.98 -15.30
C GLN A 418 30.76 20.72 -16.79
N ALA A 419 30.46 19.48 -17.18
CA ALA A 419 30.16 19.14 -18.57
C ALA A 419 28.84 19.77 -19.05
N GLU A 420 27.80 19.83 -18.20
CA GLU A 420 26.54 20.52 -18.53
C GLU A 420 26.70 22.05 -18.60
N GLU A 421 27.46 22.66 -17.68
CA GLU A 421 27.73 24.10 -17.73
C GLU A 421 28.58 24.48 -18.97
N ASP A 422 29.51 23.62 -19.40
CA ASP A 422 30.30 23.81 -20.63
C ASP A 422 29.48 23.63 -21.91
N TYR A 423 28.52 22.71 -21.92
CA TYR A 423 27.58 22.53 -23.03
C TYR A 423 26.63 23.74 -23.14
N ALA A 424 26.08 24.20 -22.02
CA ALA A 424 25.24 25.40 -21.98
C ALA A 424 26.00 26.64 -22.47
N ARG A 425 27.25 26.83 -22.02
CA ARG A 425 28.09 27.95 -22.44
C ARG A 425 28.46 27.91 -23.93
N ARG A 426 28.75 26.71 -24.49
CA ARG A 426 28.98 26.56 -25.94
C ARG A 426 27.74 26.86 -26.77
N SER A 427 26.55 26.49 -26.28
CA SER A 427 25.29 26.77 -26.97
C SER A 427 24.93 28.26 -26.97
N GLU A 428 25.24 28.99 -25.88
CA GLU A 428 25.08 30.44 -25.81
C GLU A 428 26.09 31.17 -26.71
N GLU A 429 27.34 30.71 -26.77
CA GLU A 429 28.35 31.26 -27.69
C GLU A 429 28.00 31.01 -29.17
N GLU A 430 27.40 29.86 -29.49
CA GLU A 430 26.94 29.54 -30.84
C GLU A 430 25.72 30.39 -31.24
N TYR A 431 24.78 30.61 -30.32
CA TYR A 431 23.63 31.49 -30.52
C TYR A 431 24.06 32.97 -30.70
N ASN A 432 25.05 33.44 -29.93
CA ASN A 432 25.60 34.78 -30.08
C ASN A 432 26.46 34.95 -31.35
N ARG A 433 27.09 33.88 -31.87
CA ARG A 433 27.76 33.89 -33.18
C ARG A 433 26.77 33.94 -34.34
N LEU A 434 25.62 33.28 -34.21
CA LEU A 434 24.61 33.23 -35.26
C LEU A 434 23.86 34.56 -35.40
N THR A 435 23.67 35.30 -34.30
CA THR A 435 23.00 36.60 -34.28
C THR A 435 23.92 37.79 -34.65
N GLN A 436 25.25 37.61 -34.65
CA GLN A 436 26.22 38.62 -35.08
C GLN A 436 26.61 38.56 -36.57
N GLN A 437 26.03 37.66 -37.37
CA GLN A 437 26.24 37.68 -38.82
C GLN A 437 25.48 38.86 -39.45
N GLN A 438 26.13 40.02 -39.55
CA GLN A 438 25.69 41.09 -40.44
C GLN A 438 25.69 40.59 -41.89
N PRO A 439 24.70 40.99 -42.72
CA PRO A 439 24.73 40.66 -44.14
C PRO A 439 25.95 41.32 -44.81
N PRO A 440 26.53 40.72 -45.86
CA PRO A 440 27.68 41.30 -46.55
C PRO A 440 27.28 42.67 -47.12
N LYS A 441 28.16 43.67 -46.90
CA LYS A 441 28.02 45.01 -47.48
C LYS A 441 27.94 44.90 -49.00
N ALA A 442 26.92 45.52 -49.58
CA ALA A 442 26.81 45.72 -51.02
C ALA A 442 28.06 46.43 -51.56
N GLU A 443 28.76 45.77 -52.48
CA GLU A 443 29.84 46.34 -53.27
C GLU A 443 29.28 47.45 -54.18
N LYS A 444 29.86 48.64 -54.10
CA LYS A 444 29.58 49.74 -55.04
C LYS A 444 30.00 49.34 -56.45
N PRO A 445 29.29 49.79 -57.51
CA PRO A 445 29.78 49.63 -58.87
C PRO A 445 31.04 50.48 -59.09
N ALA A 446 32.02 49.90 -59.79
CA ALA A 446 33.29 50.54 -60.14
C ALA A 446 33.09 51.78 -61.04
N PRO A 447 33.89 52.84 -60.87
CA PRO A 447 33.90 53.98 -61.80
C PRO A 447 34.67 53.63 -63.08
N ALA A 448 34.18 54.14 -64.20
CA ALA A 448 34.76 54.00 -65.54
C ALA A 448 36.21 54.56 -65.61
N PRO A 449 37.08 54.02 -66.48
CA PRO A 449 38.46 54.47 -66.62
C PRO A 449 38.55 55.80 -67.39
N ALA A 450 39.30 56.76 -66.84
CA ALA A 450 39.70 57.98 -67.53
C ALA A 450 40.89 57.72 -68.49
N PRO A 451 41.00 58.46 -69.61
CA PRO A 451 41.95 58.16 -70.68
C PRO A 451 43.38 58.62 -70.33
N LYS A 452 44.33 57.86 -70.88
CA LYS A 452 45.79 58.04 -70.80
C LYS A 452 46.22 59.31 -71.55
N PRO A 453 47.11 60.16 -71.01
CA PRO A 453 47.73 61.22 -71.79
C PRO A 453 48.90 60.66 -72.61
N GLU A 454 48.93 60.99 -73.91
CA GLU A 454 50.09 60.83 -74.78
C GLU A 454 51.17 61.85 -74.39
N GLN A 455 52.41 61.36 -74.32
CA GLN A 455 53.66 62.12 -74.40
C GLN A 455 54.15 62.10 -75.86
N PRO A 456 55.06 62.99 -76.29
CA PRO A 456 56.05 63.73 -75.50
C PRO A 456 55.96 65.25 -75.51
#